data_AF-A0A520D5N8-F1
#
_entry.id   AF-A0A520D5N8-F1
#
_cell.length_a   1.000
_cell.length_b   1.000
_cell.length_c   1.000
_cell.angle_alpha   90.00
_cell.angle_beta   90.00
_cell.angle_gamma   90.00
#
_symmetry.space_group_name_H-M   'P 1'
#
loop_
_entity.id
_entity.type
_entity.pdbx_description
1 polymer ?
#
loop_
_entity_poly.entity_id
_entity_poly.type
_entity_poly.pdbx_seq_one_letter_code
_entity_poly.pdbx_strand_id
1 'polypeptide(L)' 'MKTAEIKLTVELDEANNPDNILWESTDSGNADKVPAKAMFLSVWDH' A
#
# COMPACT_ATOMS: atom_id res chain seq x y z
N MET A 1 5.11 14.46 -17.38
CA MET A 1 5.51 13.57 -16.26
C MET A 1 4.57 12.40 -16.25
N LYS A 2 5.05 11.19 -15.95
CA LYS A 2 4.16 10.03 -15.76
C LYS A 2 3.61 10.07 -14.34
N THR A 3 2.33 9.79 -14.20
CA THR A 3 1.64 9.66 -12.91
C THR A 3 1.28 8.19 -12.73
N ALA A 4 1.59 7.63 -11.57
CA ALA A 4 1.11 6.34 -11.15
C ALA A 4 0.37 6.53 -9.82
N GLU A 5 -0.75 5.84 -9.66
CA GLU A 5 -1.45 5.79 -8.40
C GLU A 5 -0.98 4.56 -7.62
N ILE A 6 -0.88 4.70 -6.30
CA ILE A 6 -0.61 3.61 -5.38
C ILE A 6 -1.82 3.51 -4.46
N LYS A 7 -2.37 2.30 -4.32
CA LYS A 7 -3.42 2.02 -3.36
C LYS A 7 -2.90 1.05 -2.31
N LEU A 8 -3.10 1.44 -1.05
CA LEU A 8 -2.77 0.65 0.12
C LEU A 8 -4.07 0.11 0.72
N THR A 9 -4.13 -1.19 0.98
CA THR A 9 -5.19 -1.82 1.78
C THR A 9 -4.57 -2.29 3.08
N VAL A 10 -5.05 -1.77 4.21
CA VAL A 10 -4.61 -2.16 5.55
C VAL A 10 -5.75 -2.92 6.21
N GLU A 11 -5.53 -4.19 6.48
CA GLU A 11 -6.44 -5.03 7.25
C GLU A 11 -6.07 -4.91 8.73
N LEU A 12 -7.08 -4.74 9.58
CA LEU A 12 -6.91 -4.56 11.02
C LEU A 12 -7.42 -5.78 11.76
N ASP A 13 -6.79 -6.09 12.89
CA ASP A 13 -7.25 -7.09 13.85
C ASP A 13 -8.44 -6.58 14.72
N GLU A 14 -8.91 -7.41 15.65
CA GLU A 14 -9.99 -7.06 16.58
C GLU A 14 -9.66 -5.87 17.51
N ALA A 15 -8.38 -5.59 17.75
CA ALA A 15 -7.90 -4.47 18.55
C ALA A 15 -7.58 -3.23 17.68
N ASN A 16 -7.88 -3.27 16.38
CA ASN A 16 -7.57 -2.24 15.39
C ASN A 16 -6.08 -2.07 15.07
N ASN A 17 -5.23 -3.05 15.37
CA ASN A 17 -3.84 -3.04 14.93
C ASN A 17 -3.73 -3.54 13.49
N PRO A 18 -2.84 -2.96 12.66
CA PRO A 18 -2.54 -3.49 11.33
C PRO A 18 -2.01 -4.93 11.38
N ASP A 19 -2.66 -5.83 10.67
CA ASP A 19 -2.24 -7.24 10.54
C ASP A 19 -1.66 -7.51 9.14
N ASN A 20 -2.37 -7.10 8.09
CA ASN A 20 -1.90 -7.22 6.70
C ASN A 20 -1.91 -5.89 5.96
N ILE A 21 -0.86 -5.65 5.19
CA ILE A 21 -0.76 -4.49 4.29
C ILE A 21 -0.57 -5.01 2.87
N LEU A 22 -1.54 -4.70 2.00
CA LEU A 22 -1.46 -4.98 0.58
C LEU A 22 -1.21 -3.67 -0.17
N TRP A 23 -0.41 -3.73 -1.23
CA TRP A 23 -0.22 -2.60 -2.13
C TRP A 23 -0.45 -3.00 -3.58
N GLU A 24 -0.93 -2.04 -4.36
CA GLU A 24 -1.14 -2.16 -5.82
C GLU A 24 -0.80 -0.81 -6.48
N SER A 25 -0.27 -0.82 -7.70
CA SER A 25 0.02 0.39 -8.47
C SER A 25 -0.53 0.33 -9.88
N THR A 26 -1.00 1.45 -10.41
CA THR A 26 -1.50 1.52 -11.80
C THR A 26 -0.41 1.32 -12.86
N ASP A 27 0.87 1.36 -12.46
CA ASP A 27 2.02 1.08 -13.33
C ASP A 27 2.61 -0.32 -13.13
N SER A 28 2.09 -1.10 -12.17
CA SER A 28 2.48 -2.51 -12.08
C SER A 28 1.78 -3.28 -13.20
N GLY A 29 2.57 -3.84 -14.12
CA GLY A 29 2.06 -4.67 -15.22
C GLY A 29 1.26 -5.90 -14.77
N ASN A 30 1.23 -6.19 -13.47
CA ASN A 30 0.31 -7.11 -12.81
C ASN A 30 -0.65 -6.31 -11.92
N ALA A 31 -1.95 -6.53 -12.08
CA ALA A 31 -3.03 -5.91 -11.32
C ALA A 31 -3.30 -6.60 -9.96
N ASP A 32 -2.37 -7.42 -9.49
CA ASP A 32 -2.57 -8.21 -8.28
C ASP A 32 -2.11 -7.41 -7.05
N LYS A 33 -2.99 -7.37 -6.04
CA LYS A 33 -2.66 -6.88 -4.71
C LYS A 33 -1.57 -7.76 -4.11
N VAL A 34 -0.41 -7.17 -3.86
CA VAL A 34 0.74 -7.91 -3.31
C VAL A 34 0.96 -7.56 -1.84
N PRO A 35 1.30 -8.54 -0.99
CA PRO A 35 1.61 -8.29 0.41
C PRO A 35 2.90 -7.46 0.52
N ALA A 36 2.83 -6.37 1.27
CA ALA A 36 3.99 -5.57 1.65
C ALA A 36 4.76 -6.30 2.75
N LYS A 37 5.93 -6.86 2.42
CA LYS A 37 6.80 -7.53 3.41
C LYS A 37 7.36 -6.55 4.45
N ALA A 38 7.55 -5.30 4.05
CA ALA A 38 7.92 -4.17 4.90
C ALA A 38 7.56 -2.87 4.17
N MET A 39 7.05 -1.86 4.88
CA MET A 39 6.69 -0.56 4.31
C MET A 39 7.20 0.57 5.22
N PHE A 40 7.85 1.57 4.62
CA PHE A 40 8.22 2.82 5.28
C PHE A 40 7.53 3.96 4.56
N LEU A 41 6.48 4.51 5.17
CA LEU A 41 5.73 5.64 4.62
C LEU A 41 6.13 6.91 5.37
N SER A 42 6.81 7.81 4.67
CA SER A 42 7.19 9.12 5.20
C SER A 42 6.45 10.18 4.38
N VAL A 43 5.43 10.78 4.98
CA VAL A 43 4.64 11.86 4.38
C VAL A 43 5.25 13.17 4.86
N TRP A 44 5.70 13.98 3.92
CA TRP A 44 6.16 15.33 4.16
C TRP A 44 5.14 16.24 3.51
N ASP A 45 4.48 17.07 4.30
CA ASP A 45 3.79 18.23 3.75
C ASP A 45 4.84 19.28 3.34
N HIS A 46 4.40 20.18 2.47
CA HIS A 46 5.17 21.32 2.00
C HIS A 46 4.73 22.56 2.76
#